data_AF-A0A651H6P8-F1
#
_entry.id   AF-A0A651H6P8-F1
#
_cell.length_a   1.000
_cell.length_b   1.000
_cell.length_c   1.000
_cell.angle_alpha   90.00
_cell.angle_beta   90.00
_cell.angle_gamma   90.00
#
_symmetry.space_group_name_H-M   'P 1'
#
loop_
_entity.id
_entity.type
_entity.pdbx_description
1 polymer ?
#
loop_
_entity_poly.entity_id
_entity_poly.type
_entity_poly.pdbx_seq_one_letter_code
_entity_poly.pdbx_strand_id
1 'polypeptide(L)'
;MDFENFLRVERDEGRLVRTFILHSRSPAFVVEMTTDTSEPTAGKAPVIKSVRVPNSLFGDYHLYAAALCQAESFCIASAAPAGGYPHGRNR
;
A
#
# COMPACT_ATOMS: atom_id res chain seq x y z
N MET A 1 -6.14 -12.57 -9.93
CA MET A 1 -5.69 -12.31 -8.55
C MET A 1 -6.92 -11.99 -7.75
N ASP A 2 -7.07 -12.61 -6.59
CA ASP A 2 -8.17 -12.33 -5.67
C ASP A 2 -7.65 -11.34 -4.61
N PHE A 3 -8.33 -10.19 -4.50
CA PHE A 3 -7.97 -9.10 -3.59
C PHE A 3 -9.01 -8.88 -2.48
N GLU A 4 -9.95 -9.81 -2.29
CA GLU A 4 -11.06 -9.68 -1.33
C GLU A 4 -10.64 -9.34 0.11
N ASN A 5 -9.39 -9.64 0.49
CA ASN A 5 -8.87 -9.44 1.84
C ASN A 5 -7.93 -8.23 1.97
N PHE A 6 -7.77 -7.44 0.91
CA PHE A 6 -6.92 -6.27 0.90
C PHE A 6 -7.74 -4.97 0.91
N LEU A 7 -7.36 -4.06 1.81
CA LEU A 7 -7.91 -2.70 1.87
C LEU A 7 -6.77 -1.70 1.64
N ARG A 8 -7.00 -0.75 0.74
CA ARG A 8 -6.09 0.37 0.47
C ARG A 8 -6.60 1.63 1.16
N VAL A 9 -5.73 2.29 1.91
CA VAL A 9 -5.97 3.60 2.49
C VAL A 9 -4.87 4.55 2.02
N GLU A 10 -5.25 5.62 1.35
CA GLU A 10 -4.32 6.64 0.90
C GLU A 10 -4.32 7.83 1.85
N ARG A 11 -3.13 8.39 2.06
CA ARG A 11 -2.93 9.66 2.74
C ARG A 11 -2.02 10.51 1.86
N ASP A 12 -2.59 11.59 1.34
CA ASP A 12 -1.84 12.61 0.60
C ASP A 12 -1.10 13.52 1.59
N GLU A 13 0.23 13.55 1.50
CA GLU A 13 1.11 14.45 2.25
C GLU A 13 1.84 15.43 1.32
N GLY A 14 1.24 15.76 0.17
CA GLY A 14 1.74 16.70 -0.83
C GLY A 14 2.69 16.05 -1.83
N ARG A 15 3.98 15.91 -1.48
CA ARG A 15 5.01 15.35 -2.38
C ARG A 15 5.08 13.82 -2.35
N LEU A 16 4.47 13.20 -1.34
CA LEU A 16 4.48 11.76 -1.13
C LEU A 16 3.05 11.29 -0.89
N VAL A 17 2.64 10.28 -1.64
CA VAL A 17 1.40 9.55 -1.36
C VAL A 17 1.77 8.36 -0.50
N ARG A 18 1.33 8.39 0.76
CA ARG A 18 1.43 7.23 1.65
C ARG A 18 0.24 6.33 1.40
N THR A 19 0.53 5.07 1.12
CA THR A 19 -0.46 4.04 0.89
C THR A 19 -0.32 2.99 1.98
N PHE A 20 -1.38 2.77 2.74
CA PHE A 20 -1.47 1.69 3.71
C PHE A 20 -2.29 0.56 3.10
N ILE A 21 -1.69 -0.63 3.00
CA ILE A 21 -2.38 -1.84 2.58
C ILE A 21 -2.61 -2.71 3.83
N LEU A 22 -3.87 -2.98 4.12
CA LEU A 22 -4.29 -3.86 5.22
C LEU A 22 -4.69 -5.21 4.65
N HIS A 23 -4.18 -6.30 5.22
CA HIS A 23 -4.63 -7.65 4.94
C HIS A 23 -5.45 -8.16 6.13
N SER A 24 -6.73 -8.46 5.90
CA SER A 24 -7.71 -8.75 6.95
C SER A 24 -7.77 -10.23 7.39
N ARG A 25 -7.19 -11.15 6.60
CA ARG A 25 -7.14 -12.59 6.92
C ARG A 25 -5.79 -13.02 7.46
N SER A 26 -5.72 -14.20 8.07
CA SER A 26 -4.45 -14.79 8.51
C SER A 26 -3.55 -15.09 7.30
N PRO A 27 -2.30 -14.60 7.27
CA PRO A 27 -1.66 -13.77 8.29
C PRO A 27 -2.09 -12.29 8.17
N ALA A 28 -2.61 -11.71 9.25
CA ALA A 28 -3.09 -10.33 9.24
C ALA A 28 -1.89 -9.37 9.33
N PHE A 29 -1.83 -8.33 8.51
CA PHE A 29 -0.76 -7.34 8.59
C PHE A 29 -1.19 -6.00 8.00
N VAL A 30 -0.40 -4.98 8.30
CA VAL A 30 -0.48 -3.67 7.65
C VAL A 30 0.88 -3.35 7.07
N VAL A 31 0.92 -2.95 5.80
CA VAL A 31 2.15 -2.46 5.16
C VAL A 31 1.96 -1.03 4.71
N GLU A 32 2.93 -0.18 5.07
CA GLU A 32 3.03 1.19 4.57
C GLU A 32 3.96 1.20 3.36
N MET A 33 3.45 1.77 2.27
CA MET A 33 4.14 1.96 1.02
C MET A 33 4.13 3.43 0.64
N THR A 34 5.21 3.90 0.03
CA THR A 34 5.27 5.27 -0.51
C THR A 34 5.52 5.23 -2.00
N THR A 35 4.79 6.08 -2.72
CA THR A 35 5.06 6.40 -4.12
C THR A 35 5.53 7.84 -4.18
N ASP A 36 6.69 8.08 -4.80
CA ASP A 36 7.18 9.43 -5.05
C ASP A 36 6.39 10.02 -6.21
N THR A 37 5.63 11.09 -5.96
CA THR A 37 4.85 11.78 -6.99
C THR A 37 5.65 12.85 -7.73
N SER A 38 6.87 13.15 -7.28
CA SER A 38 7.72 14.19 -7.87
C SER A 38 8.54 13.73 -9.07
N GLU A 39 8.58 12.43 -9.34
CA GLU A 39 9.17 11.88 -10.56
C GLU A 39 8.08 11.39 -11.51
N PRO A 40 8.00 11.92 -12.75
CA PRO A 40 7.06 11.45 -13.75
C PRO A 40 7.60 10.13 -14.30
N THR A 41 7.42 9.04 -13.58
CA THR A 41 7.71 7.72 -14.11
C THR A 41 6.53 6.82 -13.80
N ALA A 42 5.63 6.77 -14.77
CA ALA A 42 4.68 5.68 -14.89
C ALA A 42 5.47 4.36 -14.79
N GLY A 43 5.33 3.63 -13.69
CA GLY A 43 5.91 2.29 -13.52
C GLY A 43 6.94 2.10 -12.42
N LYS A 44 7.24 3.08 -11.54
CA LYS A 44 8.02 2.75 -10.33
C LYS A 44 7.14 1.99 -9.32
N ALA A 45 7.61 0.80 -8.93
CA ALA A 45 6.96 0.00 -7.91
C ALA A 45 6.91 0.76 -6.57
N PRO A 46 5.82 0.61 -5.80
CA PRO A 46 5.70 1.26 -4.49
C PRO A 46 6.79 0.76 -3.54
N VAL A 47 7.43 1.67 -2.80
CA VAL A 47 8.50 1.30 -1.86
C VAL A 47 7.91 1.01 -0.49
N ILE A 48 8.15 -0.20 0.04
CA ILE A 48 7.77 -0.56 1.41
C ILE A 48 8.59 0.27 2.41
N LYS A 49 7.90 0.97 3.31
CA LYS A 49 8.50 1.76 4.40
C LYS A 49 8.43 1.06 5.74
N SER A 50 7.31 0.42 6.04
CA SER A 50 7.13 -0.29 7.28
C SER A 50 6.16 -1.46 7.12
N VAL A 51 6.39 -2.54 7.86
CA VAL A 51 5.48 -3.69 7.95
C VAL A 51 5.12 -3.88 9.42
N ARG A 52 3.83 -3.89 9.73
CA ARG A 52 3.29 -4.17 11.07
C ARG A 52 2.61 -5.52 11.04
N VAL A 53 3.16 -6.46 11.81
CA VAL A 53 2.64 -7.81 11.96
C VAL A 53 2.26 -8.07 13.42
N PRO A 54 1.17 -8.82 13.69
CA PRO A 54 0.91 -9.40 14.99
C PRO A 54 2.10 -10.27 15.41
N ASN A 55 2.40 -10.33 16.71
CA ASN A 55 3.45 -11.19 17.24
C ASN A 55 4.84 -10.94 16.61
N SER A 56 5.16 -9.67 16.26
CA SER A 56 6.47 -9.31 15.71
C SER A 56 7.66 -9.76 16.57
N LEU A 57 7.45 -9.94 17.88
CA LEU A 57 8.45 -10.47 18.80
C LEU A 57 8.81 -11.94 18.54
N PHE A 58 7.88 -12.76 18.06
CA PHE A 58 8.05 -14.21 17.89
C PHE A 58 8.72 -14.60 16.56
N GLY A 59 8.84 -13.67 15.62
CA GLY A 59 9.75 -13.82 14.48
C GLY A 59 9.20 -14.59 13.27
N ASP A 60 7.90 -14.87 13.19
CA ASP A 60 7.28 -15.63 12.08
C ASP A 60 7.14 -14.83 10.76
N TYR A 61 8.13 -14.01 10.43
CA TYR A 61 8.12 -13.13 9.26
C TYR A 61 8.01 -13.86 7.92
N HIS A 62 8.45 -15.12 7.87
CA HIS A 62 8.38 -15.96 6.67
C HIS A 62 6.93 -16.20 6.21
N LEU A 63 5.95 -16.22 7.13
CA LEU A 63 4.53 -16.40 6.81
C LEU A 63 3.97 -15.23 6.00
N TYR A 64 4.58 -14.05 6.12
CA TYR A 64 4.09 -12.81 5.50
C TYR A 64 4.70 -12.55 4.13
N ALA A 65 5.78 -13.23 3.74
CA ALA A 65 6.49 -12.94 2.49
C ALA A 65 5.60 -13.04 1.25
N ALA A 66 4.86 -14.14 1.11
CA ALA A 66 3.92 -14.33 0.00
C ALA A 66 2.78 -13.30 0.01
N ALA A 67 2.29 -12.94 1.19
CA ALA A 67 1.20 -11.97 1.33
C ALA A 67 1.67 -10.53 1.08
N LEU A 68 2.94 -10.21 1.38
CA LEU A 68 3.56 -8.92 1.05
C LEU A 68 3.73 -8.72 -0.45
N CYS A 69 4.15 -9.76 -1.20
CA CYS A 69 4.19 -9.69 -2.67
C CYS A 69 2.79 -9.47 -3.28
N GLN A 70 1.76 -10.07 -2.68
CA GLN A 70 0.37 -9.84 -3.09
C GLN A 70 -0.08 -8.40 -2.76
N ALA A 71 0.33 -7.86 -1.60
CA ALA A 71 0.03 -6.48 -1.22
C ALA A 71 0.66 -5.46 -2.18
N GLU A 72 1.88 -5.70 -2.65
CA GLU A 72 2.54 -4.86 -3.67
C GLU A 72 1.78 -4.93 -5.00
N SER A 73 1.43 -6.13 -5.44
CA SER A 73 0.63 -6.34 -6.66
C SER A 73 -0.73 -5.65 -6.57
N PHE A 74 -1.38 -5.72 -5.41
CA PHE A 74 -2.63 -5.02 -5.12
C PHE A 74 -2.44 -3.50 -5.14
N CYS A 75 -1.36 -2.98 -4.54
CA CYS A 75 -1.07 -1.55 -4.54
C CYS A 75 -0.88 -0.99 -5.96
N ILE A 76 -0.26 -1.77 -6.85
CA ILE A 76 -0.12 -1.40 -8.27
C ILE A 76 -1.47 -1.49 -8.99
N ALA A 77 -2.19 -2.61 -8.84
CA ALA A 77 -3.46 -2.85 -9.53
C ALA A 77 -4.60 -1.89 -9.09
N SER A 78 -4.58 -1.44 -7.83
CA SER A 78 -5.57 -0.51 -7.28
C SER A 78 -5.21 0.96 -7.47
N ALA A 79 -4.02 1.26 -8.00
CA ALA A 79 -3.66 2.65 -8.28
C ALA A 79 -4.54 3.15 -9.43
N ALA A 80 -5.34 4.19 -9.16
CA ALA A 80 -6.15 4.82 -10.19
C ALA A 80 -5.25 5.28 -11.36
N PRO A 81 -5.74 5.25 -12.62
CA PRO A 81 -5.06 5.98 -13.69
C PRO A 81 -4.96 7.45 -13.26
N ALA A 82 -3.84 8.10 -13.60
CA ALA A 82 -3.42 9.43 -13.14
C ALA A 82 -4.36 10.61 -13.51
N GLY A 83 -5.65 10.51 -13.19
CA GLY A 83 -6.64 11.57 -13.19
C GLY A 83 -7.01 11.85 -11.74
N GLY A 84 -6.35 12.87 -11.17
CA GLY A 84 -6.55 13.26 -9.78
C GLY A 84 -8.02 13.46 -9.42
N TYR A 85 -8.36 13.09 -8.20
CA TYR A 85 -9.63 13.50 -7.60
C TYR A 85 -9.68 15.03 -7.58
N PRO A 86 -10.75 15.68 -8.08
CA PRO A 86 -10.87 17.12 -7.98
C PRO A 86 -10.96 17.49 -6.50
N HIS A 87 -9.89 18.07 -5.95
CA HIS A 87 -9.95 18.70 -4.64
C HIS A 87 -10.98 19.83 -4.70
N GLY A 88 -12.17 19.54 -4.19
CA GLY A 88 -13.17 20.54 -3.85
C GLY A 88 -12.60 21.46 -2.78
N ARG A 89 -12.00 22.57 -3.21
CA ARG A 89 -11.84 23.76 -2.39
C ARG A 89 -13.24 24.26 -2.06
N ASN A 90 -13.76 23.91 -0.88
CA ASN A 90 -14.85 24.69 -0.30
C ASN A 90 -14.28 26.08 0.01
N ARG A 91 -14.72 27.06 -0.80
CA ARG A 91 -14.65 28.48 -0.48
C ARG A 91 -15.75 28.82 0.51
#